data_AF-A0A356VE31-F1
#
_entry.id   AF-A0A356VE31-F1
#
_cell.length_a   1.000
_cell.length_b   1.000
_cell.length_c   1.000
_cell.angle_alpha   90.00
_cell.angle_beta   90.00
_cell.angle_gamma   90.00
#
_symmetry.space_group_name_H-M   'P 1'
#
loop_
_entity.id
_entity.type
_entity.pdbx_description
1 polymer ?
#
loop_
_entity_poly.entity_id
_entity_poly.type
_entity_poly.pdbx_seq_one_letter_code
_entity_poly.pdbx_strand_id
1 'polypeptide(L)'
;MSHVPCPVSLPFPYTLLEVKLQTGRTHQIRVHMAHLGHPVLGDAVYSGHPQSVWAGYRIHRQLLHAQAIRFVHPVHERPIELTAPLPQDMACWVPAHLVI
;
A
#
# COMPACT_ATOMS: atom_id res chain seq x y z
N MET A 1 16.02 9.29 -12.40
CA MET A 1 16.99 9.61 -11.33
C MET A 1 16.38 10.65 -10.40
N SER A 2 15.60 10.22 -9.42
CA SER A 2 15.16 11.05 -8.31
C SER A 2 15.23 10.17 -7.07
N HIS A 3 16.42 10.16 -6.45
CA HIS A 3 16.53 9.68 -5.08
C HIS A 3 15.58 10.55 -4.25
N VAL A 4 14.45 10.00 -3.82
CA VAL A 4 13.66 10.60 -2.74
C VAL A 4 14.37 10.17 -1.47
N PRO A 5 15.18 11.03 -0.83
CA PRO A 5 15.81 10.65 0.42
C PRO A 5 14.71 10.35 1.44
N CYS A 6 14.64 9.09 1.88
CA CYS A 6 13.78 8.68 2.99
C CYS A 6 14.39 9.28 4.27
N PRO A 7 13.78 10.30 4.90
CA PRO A 7 14.46 11.03 5.96
C PRO A 7 14.16 10.48 7.37
N VAL A 8 13.29 9.48 7.52
CA VAL A 8 12.76 9.13 8.85
C VAL A 8 12.66 7.61 9.03
N SER A 9 13.41 7.08 10.00
CA SER A 9 13.25 5.71 10.48
C SER A 9 11.99 5.60 11.33
N LEU A 10 11.16 4.58 11.08
CA LEU A 10 10.04 4.27 11.98
C LEU A 10 10.58 3.69 13.30
N PRO A 11 9.95 4.00 14.45
CA PRO A 11 10.36 3.47 15.75
C PRO A 11 9.93 2.01 15.95
N PHE A 12 9.28 1.39 14.96
CA PHE A 12 8.78 0.02 14.99
C PHE A 12 9.07 -0.69 13.66
N PRO A 13 9.16 -2.03 13.68
CA PRO A 13 9.31 -2.82 12.47
C PRO A 13 8.05 -2.71 11.59
N TYR A 14 8.25 -2.88 10.28
CA TYR A 14 7.17 -2.96 9.31
C TYR A 14 7.50 -4.03 8.25
N THR A 15 6.48 -4.51 7.58
CA THR A 15 6.60 -5.54 6.55
C THR A 15 5.88 -5.09 5.29
N LEU A 16 6.54 -5.22 4.15
CA LEU A 16 5.91 -5.05 2.84
C LEU A 16 5.22 -6.35 2.44
N LEU A 17 3.95 -6.27 2.04
CA LEU A 17 3.13 -7.42 1.68
C LEU A 17 2.53 -7.24 0.28
N GLU A 18 2.60 -8.29 -0.54
CA GLU A 18 1.77 -8.42 -1.74
C GLU A 18 0.45 -9.09 -1.34
N VAL A 19 -0.68 -8.48 -1.71
CA VAL A 19 -2.01 -8.99 -1.37
C VAL A 19 -2.81 -9.22 -2.65
N LYS A 20 -3.26 -10.46 -2.83
CA LYS A 20 -4.18 -10.84 -3.92
C LYS A 20 -5.60 -10.91 -3.40
N LEU A 21 -6.48 -10.11 -3.97
CA LEU A 21 -7.88 -10.04 -3.58
C LEU A 21 -8.71 -11.13 -4.26
N GLN A 22 -9.40 -11.94 -3.46
CA GLN A 22 -10.44 -12.86 -3.95
C GLN A 22 -11.82 -12.21 -3.97
N THR A 23 -12.04 -11.22 -3.10
CA THR A 23 -13.29 -10.46 -2.96
C THR A 23 -12.97 -8.98 -2.80
N GLY A 24 -13.95 -8.11 -3.06
CA GLY A 24 -13.79 -6.65 -3.08
C GLY A 24 -14.63 -5.92 -2.05
N ARG A 25 -14.73 -6.42 -0.81
CA ARG A 25 -15.53 -5.75 0.24
C ARG A 25 -14.88 -4.42 0.65
N THR A 26 -15.70 -3.48 1.09
CA THR A 26 -15.23 -2.17 1.57
C THR A 26 -14.17 -2.33 2.67
N HIS A 27 -13.04 -1.65 2.50
CA HIS A 27 -11.91 -1.65 3.44
C HIS A 27 -11.33 -3.04 3.77
N GLN A 28 -11.57 -4.07 2.96
CA GLN A 28 -11.25 -5.46 3.28
C GLN A 28 -9.81 -5.69 3.76
N ILE A 29 -8.82 -5.17 3.03
CA ILE A 29 -7.40 -5.30 3.42
C ILE A 29 -7.16 -4.61 4.77
N ARG A 30 -7.64 -3.38 4.91
CA ARG A 30 -7.42 -2.54 6.11
C ARG A 30 -8.00 -3.19 7.36
N VAL A 31 -9.23 -3.69 7.28
CA VAL A 31 -9.91 -4.36 8.40
C VAL A 31 -9.22 -5.68 8.75
N HIS A 32 -8.87 -6.51 7.76
CA HIS A 32 -8.22 -7.79 8.02
C HIS A 32 -6.84 -7.62 8.65
N MET A 33 -6.04 -6.69 8.11
CA MET A 33 -4.71 -6.40 8.62
C MET A 33 -4.76 -5.87 10.06
N ALA A 34 -5.68 -4.97 10.37
CA ALA A 34 -5.89 -4.50 11.74
C ALA A 34 -6.39 -5.60 12.69
N HIS A 35 -7.31 -6.47 12.23
CA HIS A 35 -7.80 -7.60 13.03
C HIS A 35 -6.70 -8.60 13.39
N LEU A 36 -5.73 -8.80 12.48
CA LEU A 36 -4.56 -9.65 12.71
C LEU A 36 -3.48 -8.98 13.57
N GLY A 37 -3.67 -7.73 14.01
CA GLY A 37 -2.69 -6.98 14.80
C GLY A 37 -1.60 -6.29 13.98
N HIS A 38 -1.72 -6.27 12.66
CA HIS A 38 -0.75 -5.67 11.73
C HIS A 38 -1.41 -4.60 10.84
N PRO A 39 -1.93 -3.50 11.41
CA PRO A 39 -2.66 -2.49 10.63
C PRO A 39 -1.79 -1.84 9.54
N VAL A 40 -2.44 -1.38 8.47
CA VAL A 40 -1.77 -0.68 7.37
C VAL A 40 -1.16 0.62 7.87
N LEU A 41 0.10 0.89 7.51
CA LEU A 41 0.79 2.14 7.85
C LEU A 41 0.03 3.34 7.27
N GLY A 42 -0.14 4.39 8.07
CA GLY A 42 -0.88 5.59 7.68
C GLY A 42 -2.41 5.46 7.69
N ASP A 43 -2.95 4.36 8.24
CA ASP A 43 -4.40 4.17 8.38
C ASP A 43 -4.92 4.75 9.70
N ALA A 44 -5.46 5.97 9.68
CA ALA A 44 -5.99 6.61 10.88
C ALA A 44 -7.26 5.97 11.47
N VAL A 45 -7.97 5.13 10.71
CA VAL A 45 -9.26 4.54 11.15
C VAL A 45 -9.03 3.23 11.89
N TYR A 46 -8.19 2.35 11.34
CA TYR A 46 -8.03 0.99 11.87
C TYR A 46 -6.72 0.76 12.63
N SER A 47 -5.74 1.67 12.56
CA SER A 47 -4.48 1.51 13.31
C SER A 47 -4.54 1.99 14.77
N GLY A 48 -5.59 2.73 15.15
CA GLY A 48 -5.66 3.37 16.48
C GLY A 48 -4.73 4.58 16.65
N HIS A 49 -3.93 4.94 15.64
CA HIS A 49 -3.06 6.11 15.66
C HIS A 49 -3.64 7.24 14.79
N PRO A 50 -3.73 8.48 15.29
CA PRO A 50 -4.23 9.60 14.50
C PRO A 50 -3.27 9.93 13.36
N GLN A 51 -3.79 10.53 12.27
CA GLN A 51 -2.99 10.91 11.10
C GLN A 51 -1.78 11.81 11.43
N SER A 52 -1.87 12.59 12.51
CA SER A 52 -0.79 13.46 12.98
C SER A 52 0.48 12.70 13.37
N VAL A 53 0.35 11.48 13.91
CA VAL A 53 1.51 10.62 14.23
C VAL A 53 2.25 10.24 12.95
N TRP A 54 1.50 9.89 11.91
CA TRP A 54 2.03 9.49 10.60
C TRP A 54 2.63 10.65 9.80
N ALA A 55 2.09 11.87 9.99
CA ALA A 55 2.59 13.08 9.35
C ALA A 55 4.05 13.39 9.72
N GLY A 56 4.48 13.06 10.94
CA GLY A 56 5.88 13.17 11.37
C GLY A 56 6.84 12.29 10.56
N TYR A 57 6.33 11.22 9.96
CA TYR A 57 7.07 10.31 9.07
C TYR A 57 6.81 10.58 7.60
N ARG A 58 6.15 11.70 7.23
CA ARG A 58 5.74 11.99 5.83
C ARG A 58 4.76 10.95 5.24
N ILE A 59 4.04 10.23 6.10
CA ILE A 59 2.98 9.31 5.67
C ILE A 59 1.65 10.05 5.79
N HIS A 60 1.11 10.49 4.65
CA HIS A 60 -0.11 11.30 4.58
C HIS A 60 -1.37 10.49 4.26
N ARG A 61 -1.21 9.22 3.87
CA ARG A 61 -2.29 8.29 3.55
C ARG A 61 -1.88 6.87 3.88
N GLN A 62 -2.85 5.98 3.88
CA GLN A 62 -2.64 4.53 3.93
C GLN A 62 -1.67 4.08 2.84
N LEU A 63 -0.58 3.40 3.24
CA LEU A 63 0.41 2.80 2.35
C LEU A 63 -0.15 1.52 1.71
N LEU A 64 -1.20 1.69 0.91
CA LEU A 64 -1.86 0.65 0.15
C LEU A 64 -1.92 1.07 -1.32
N HIS A 65 -1.30 0.28 -2.20
CA HIS A 65 -1.20 0.55 -3.63
C HIS A 65 -1.77 -0.61 -4.43
N ALA A 66 -2.67 -0.32 -5.38
CA ALA A 66 -3.17 -1.28 -6.34
C ALA A 66 -2.21 -1.34 -7.54
N GLN A 67 -1.21 -2.21 -7.45
CA GLN A 67 -0.13 -2.32 -8.43
C GLN A 67 -0.57 -2.89 -9.77
N ALA A 68 -1.42 -3.92 -9.76
CA ALA A 68 -1.84 -4.61 -10.97
C ALA A 68 -3.30 -5.03 -10.87
N ILE A 69 -3.99 -4.99 -12.00
CA ILE A 69 -5.30 -5.59 -12.17
C ILE A 69 -5.30 -6.43 -13.44
N ARG A 70 -5.83 -7.65 -13.33
CA ARG A 70 -5.97 -8.57 -14.46
C ARG A 70 -7.44 -8.97 -14.59
N PHE A 71 -7.98 -8.84 -15.78
CA PHE A 71 -9.36 -9.22 -16.10
C PHE A 71 -9.51 -9.55 -17.58
N VAL A 72 -10.63 -10.18 -17.94
CA VAL A 72 -10.96 -10.45 -19.34
C VAL A 72 -11.63 -9.21 -19.93
N HIS A 73 -11.11 -8.71 -21.05
CA HIS A 73 -11.70 -7.53 -21.71
C HIS A 73 -13.14 -7.84 -22.13
N PRO A 74 -14.15 -7.05 -21.73
CA PRO A 74 -15.56 -7.42 -21.90
C PRO A 74 -16.02 -7.49 -23.35
N VAL A 75 -15.32 -6.82 -24.27
CA VAL A 75 -15.65 -6.79 -25.71
C VAL A 75 -14.79 -7.73 -26.54
N HIS A 76 -13.55 -8.00 -26.10
CA HIS A 76 -12.55 -8.72 -26.91
C HIS A 76 -12.26 -10.12 -26.38
N GLU A 77 -12.77 -10.45 -25.18
CA GLU A 77 -12.60 -11.74 -24.50
C GLU A 77 -11.15 -12.19 -24.33
N ARG A 78 -10.21 -11.24 -24.39
CA ARG A 78 -8.78 -11.47 -24.20
C ARG A 78 -8.37 -11.08 -22.79
N PRO A 79 -7.45 -11.82 -22.16
CA PRO A 79 -6.89 -11.40 -20.88
C PRO A 79 -6.11 -10.10 -21.07
N ILE A 80 -6.43 -9.11 -20.24
CA ILE A 80 -5.69 -7.86 -20.16
C ILE A 80 -5.15 -7.67 -18.74
N GLU A 81 -3.99 -7.06 -18.67
CA GLU A 81 -3.31 -6.73 -17.43
C GLU A 81 -2.89 -5.26 -17.49
N LEU A 82 -3.28 -4.51 -16.48
CA LEU A 82 -2.95 -3.10 -16.33
C LEU A 82 -2.10 -2.97 -15.07
N THR A 83 -0.99 -2.26 -15.16
CA THR A 83 -0.10 -1.98 -14.03
C THR A 83 -0.06 -0.48 -13.74
N ALA A 84 0.01 -0.13 -12.46
CA ALA A 84 0.14 1.23 -11.97
C ALA A 84 1.52 1.38 -11.28
N PRO A 85 2.36 2.33 -11.72
CA PRO A 85 3.68 2.52 -11.13
C PRO A 85 3.56 2.90 -9.66
N LEU A 86 4.58 2.54 -8.87
CA LEU A 86 4.61 2.88 -7.45
C LEU A 86 4.59 4.42 -7.29
N PRO A 87 3.65 4.96 -6.51
CA PRO A 87 3.59 6.39 -6.24
C PRO A 87 4.83 6.91 -5.54
N GLN A 88 5.26 8.14 -5.87
CA GLN A 88 6.50 8.72 -5.34
C GLN A 88 6.47 8.91 -3.81
N ASP A 89 5.30 9.10 -3.22
CA ASP A 89 5.11 9.19 -1.77
C ASP A 89 5.35 7.86 -1.03
N MET A 90 5.23 6.73 -1.73
CA MET A 90 5.51 5.40 -1.20
C MET A 90 6.92 4.88 -1.52
N ALA A 91 7.60 5.49 -2.49
CA ALA A 91 8.89 5.04 -3.00
C ALA A 91 9.98 4.96 -1.92
N CYS A 92 9.90 5.81 -0.88
CA CYS A 92 10.85 5.79 0.23
C CYS A 92 10.61 4.66 1.26
N TRP A 93 9.44 4.01 1.21
CA TRP A 93 9.02 2.93 2.12
C TRP A 93 9.13 1.54 1.51
N VAL A 94 9.33 1.46 0.19
CA VAL A 94 9.42 0.21 -0.56
C VAL A 94 10.88 -0.01 -0.97
N PRO A 95 11.45 -1.21 -0.74
CA PRO A 95 12.79 -1.51 -1.24
C PRO A 95 12.83 -1.43 -2.77
N ALA A 96 13.85 -0.79 -3.32
CA ALA A 96 14.01 -0.62 -4.77
C ALA A 96 14.07 -1.95 -5.55
N HIS A 97 14.40 -3.07 -4.88
CA HIS A 97 14.47 -4.40 -5.47
C HIS A 97 13.12 -5.15 -5.48
N LEU A 98 12.08 -4.59 -4.86
CA LEU A 98 10.77 -5.24 -4.68
C LEU A 98 9.64 -4.52 -5.43
N VAL A 99 9.98 -3.85 -6.54
CA VAL A 99 8.98 -3.33 -7.48
C VAL A 99 8.56 -4.50 -8.37
N ILE A 100 7.47 -5.18 -7.97
CA ILE A 100 6.87 -6.33 -8.70
C ILE A 100 6.20 -5.86 -10.00
#